data_AF-A0A963SFI7-F1
#
_entry.id   AF-A0A963SFI7-F1
#
_cell.length_a   1.000
_cell.length_b   1.000
_cell.length_c   1.000
_cell.angle_alpha   90.00
_cell.angle_beta   90.00
_cell.angle_gamma   90.00
#
_symmetry.space_group_name_H-M   'P 1'
#
loop_
_entity.id
_entity.type
_entity.pdbx_description
1 polymer ?
#
loop_
_entity_poly.entity_id
_entity_poly.type
_entity_poly.pdbx_seq_one_letter_code
_entity_poly.pdbx_strand_id
1 'polypeptide(L)'
;LDDFAAIDSSLYSPAALIPYQSAYHRSFALGGMQPTFAKTHSAFVTTNDGVALFPQEASAGAIVIVRDPRDIVASYAHHEGKSLEQVVVRMADPDALQDFWPDHAGNSLPQLLSSWSDNVASWLDQSSIPVHLVRYEDLLDDTAAQLCKVVRFCGLQIEDGLIAAAVDACRFGRLKAAESTGRFTEKPRAGRSFFRAGKSGDGASETGEVLTARVVRDHRRVMQRVGYCQAG
;
A
#
# COMPACT_ATOMS: atom_id res chain seq x y z
N LEU A 1 -9.42 -7.49 -15.05
CA LEU A 1 -9.32 -7.41 -16.53
C LEU A 1 -9.98 -8.60 -17.16
N ASP A 2 -9.99 -9.76 -16.52
CA ASP A 2 -10.83 -10.90 -16.92
C ASP A 2 -12.31 -10.50 -17.07
N ASP A 3 -12.90 -9.79 -16.10
CA ASP A 3 -14.30 -9.34 -16.19
C ASP A 3 -14.52 -8.04 -17.00
N PHE A 4 -13.48 -7.22 -17.18
CA PHE A 4 -13.59 -5.89 -17.82
C PHE A 4 -13.15 -5.89 -19.29
N ALA A 5 -12.22 -6.76 -19.66
CA ALA A 5 -11.59 -6.84 -20.98
C ALA A 5 -11.52 -8.27 -21.54
N ALA A 6 -11.97 -9.30 -20.80
CA ALA A 6 -11.88 -10.72 -21.18
C ALA A 6 -10.44 -11.20 -21.47
N ILE A 7 -9.44 -10.58 -20.82
CA ILE A 7 -8.03 -10.91 -21.01
C ILE A 7 -7.53 -11.71 -19.81
N ASP A 8 -7.14 -12.96 -20.08
CA ASP A 8 -6.45 -13.81 -19.12
C ASP A 8 -5.09 -13.18 -18.75
N SER A 9 -5.07 -12.54 -17.58
CA SER A 9 -3.89 -11.83 -17.09
C SER A 9 -2.70 -12.76 -16.80
N SER A 10 -2.91 -14.07 -16.66
CA SER A 10 -1.84 -15.05 -16.46
C SER A 10 -0.97 -15.27 -17.70
N LEU A 11 -1.44 -14.85 -18.88
CA LEU A 11 -0.73 -14.99 -20.15
C LEU A 11 0.26 -13.85 -20.45
N TYR A 12 0.31 -12.82 -19.61
CA TYR A 12 1.08 -11.60 -19.85
C TYR A 12 2.10 -11.36 -18.75
N SER A 13 3.24 -10.78 -19.13
CA SER A 13 4.18 -10.25 -18.13
C SER A 13 3.55 -9.06 -17.39
N PRO A 14 3.96 -8.76 -16.14
CA PRO A 14 3.48 -7.59 -15.42
C PRO A 14 3.64 -6.29 -16.22
N ALA A 15 4.75 -6.12 -16.93
CA ALA A 15 4.99 -4.97 -17.79
C ALA A 15 3.99 -4.87 -18.96
N ALA A 16 3.63 -6.01 -19.56
CA ALA A 16 2.64 -6.06 -20.65
C ALA A 16 1.20 -5.77 -20.16
N LEU A 17 0.94 -5.86 -18.85
CA LEU A 17 -0.36 -5.54 -18.26
C LEU A 17 -0.54 -4.04 -17.98
N ILE A 18 0.54 -3.25 -17.96
CA ILE A 18 0.50 -1.82 -17.64
C ILE A 18 -0.48 -1.03 -18.55
N PRO A 19 -0.49 -1.20 -19.88
CA PRO A 19 -1.46 -0.49 -20.74
C PRO A 19 -2.92 -0.80 -20.40
N TYR A 20 -3.21 -2.04 -20.01
CA TYR A 20 -4.55 -2.45 -19.63
C TYR A 20 -4.97 -1.91 -18.25
N GLN A 21 -4.04 -1.88 -17.30
CA GLN A 21 -4.23 -1.23 -16.00
C GLN A 21 -4.46 0.29 -16.18
N SER A 22 -3.69 0.91 -17.06
CA SER A 22 -3.86 2.32 -17.44
C SER A 22 -5.25 2.59 -18.02
N ALA A 23 -5.73 1.74 -18.94
CA ALA A 23 -7.09 1.83 -19.48
C ALA A 23 -8.17 1.62 -18.42
N TYR A 24 -7.95 0.72 -17.45
CA TYR A 24 -8.85 0.53 -16.31
C TYR A 24 -8.92 1.78 -15.42
N HIS A 25 -7.80 2.45 -15.13
CA HIS A 25 -7.83 3.71 -14.39
C HIS A 25 -8.59 4.82 -15.14
N ARG A 26 -8.45 4.89 -16.47
CA ARG A 26 -9.25 5.81 -17.30
C ARG A 26 -10.75 5.52 -17.20
N SER A 27 -11.17 4.25 -17.21
CA SER A 27 -12.59 3.92 -17.11
C SER A 27 -13.19 4.27 -15.75
N PHE A 28 -12.42 4.16 -14.66
CA PHE A 28 -12.83 4.63 -13.33
C PHE A 28 -13.06 6.14 -13.28
N ALA A 29 -12.22 6.91 -13.98
CA ALA A 29 -12.32 8.37 -14.00
C ALA A 29 -13.56 8.90 -14.76
N LEU A 30 -14.19 8.10 -15.63
CA LEU A 30 -15.40 8.49 -16.38
C LEU A 30 -16.67 8.54 -15.50
N GLY A 31 -16.57 8.15 -14.22
CA GLY A 31 -17.72 7.83 -13.35
C GLY A 31 -18.43 8.96 -12.60
N GLY A 32 -18.00 10.23 -12.67
CA GLY A 32 -18.77 11.34 -12.05
C GLY A 32 -17.97 12.57 -11.61
N MET A 33 -18.67 13.54 -11.01
CA MET A 33 -18.10 14.83 -10.55
C MET A 33 -17.36 14.75 -9.21
N GLN A 34 -17.44 13.63 -8.49
CA GLN A 34 -16.83 13.44 -7.17
C GLN A 34 -15.57 12.57 -7.27
N PRO A 35 -14.54 12.81 -6.42
CA PRO A 35 -13.36 11.95 -6.39
C PRO A 35 -13.75 10.50 -6.10
N THR A 36 -13.27 9.58 -6.94
CA THR A 36 -13.39 8.13 -6.73
C THR A 36 -12.07 7.61 -6.17
N PHE A 37 -12.14 6.78 -5.13
CA PHE A 37 -10.95 6.23 -4.48
C PHE A 37 -10.67 4.82 -4.99
N ALA A 38 -9.43 4.59 -5.44
CA ALA A 38 -8.90 3.27 -5.79
C ALA A 38 -7.76 2.91 -4.83
N LYS A 39 -7.72 1.65 -4.40
CA LYS A 39 -6.62 1.09 -3.58
C LYS A 39 -5.69 0.29 -4.48
N THR A 40 -4.39 0.47 -4.30
CA THR A 40 -3.34 -0.30 -4.98
C THR A 40 -2.14 -0.43 -4.05
N HIS A 41 -1.38 -1.51 -4.24
CA HIS A 41 -0.06 -1.72 -3.67
C HIS A 41 1.03 -1.63 -4.74
N SER A 42 0.66 -1.35 -5.99
CA SER A 42 1.61 -1.26 -7.10
C SER A 42 2.56 -0.06 -6.94
N ALA A 43 3.81 -0.24 -7.31
CA ALA A 43 4.76 0.83 -7.55
C ALA A 43 4.27 1.72 -8.71
N PHE A 44 4.69 2.98 -8.71
CA PHE A 44 4.42 3.90 -9.81
C PHE A 44 5.35 3.57 -10.98
N VAL A 45 4.82 2.96 -12.04
CA VAL A 45 5.63 2.53 -13.19
C VAL A 45 5.14 3.10 -14.50
N THR A 46 6.10 3.33 -15.39
CA THR A 46 5.88 3.72 -16.79
C THR A 46 6.65 2.76 -17.66
N THR A 47 6.00 2.23 -18.70
CA THR A 47 6.66 1.36 -19.67
C THR A 47 7.70 2.11 -20.49
N ASN A 48 8.58 1.38 -21.18
CA ASN A 48 9.63 1.98 -22.03
C ASN A 48 9.06 2.84 -23.18
N ASP A 49 7.84 2.56 -23.63
CA ASP A 49 7.10 3.34 -24.64
C ASP A 49 6.26 4.48 -24.03
N GLY A 50 6.41 4.76 -22.73
CA GLY A 50 5.86 5.95 -22.07
C GLY A 50 4.45 5.77 -21.51
N VAL A 51 3.93 4.54 -21.41
CA VAL A 51 2.60 4.28 -20.85
C VAL A 51 2.70 4.17 -19.33
N ALA A 52 2.17 5.17 -18.63
CA ALA A 52 2.07 5.15 -17.16
C ALA A 52 0.91 4.24 -16.71
N LEU A 53 1.18 3.42 -15.69
CA LEU A 53 0.15 2.59 -15.03
C LEU A 53 -0.97 3.47 -14.47
N PHE A 54 -0.61 4.60 -13.88
CA PHE A 54 -1.54 5.63 -13.39
C PHE A 54 -1.50 6.85 -14.33
N PRO A 55 -2.39 6.93 -15.33
CA PRO A 55 -2.38 8.03 -16.29
C PRO A 55 -2.78 9.34 -15.62
N GLN A 56 -2.03 10.42 -15.91
CA GLN A 56 -2.21 11.74 -15.31
C GLN A 56 -3.63 12.28 -15.54
N GLU A 57 -4.17 12.09 -16.74
CA GLU A 57 -5.51 12.55 -17.12
C GLU A 57 -6.65 11.85 -16.36
N ALA A 58 -6.37 10.71 -15.71
CA ALA A 58 -7.34 9.95 -14.93
C ALA A 58 -7.02 9.93 -13.42
N SER A 59 -5.98 10.64 -12.98
CA SER A 59 -5.44 10.55 -11.62
C SER A 59 -5.31 11.94 -11.00
N ALA A 60 -6.22 12.28 -10.08
CA ALA A 60 -6.20 13.57 -9.39
C ALA A 60 -5.03 13.70 -8.40
N GLY A 61 -4.54 12.57 -7.86
CA GLY A 61 -3.41 12.50 -6.94
C GLY A 61 -3.35 11.14 -6.24
N ALA A 62 -2.29 10.92 -5.48
CA ALA A 62 -2.11 9.70 -4.69
C ALA A 62 -1.85 10.02 -3.22
N ILE A 63 -2.52 9.28 -2.33
CA ILE A 63 -2.22 9.24 -0.91
C ILE A 63 -1.30 8.04 -0.68
N VAL A 64 -0.05 8.31 -0.34
CA VAL A 64 0.97 7.28 -0.13
C VAL A 64 1.14 7.09 1.36
N ILE A 65 0.73 5.94 1.87
CA ILE A 65 0.93 5.59 3.29
C ILE A 65 2.20 4.75 3.41
N VAL A 66 3.19 5.28 4.12
CA VAL A 66 4.43 4.57 4.47
C VAL A 66 4.40 4.14 5.93
N ARG A 67 5.11 3.06 6.23
CA ARG A 67 5.33 2.57 7.59
C ARG A 67 6.79 2.18 7.71
N ASP A 68 7.34 2.26 8.93
CA ASP A 68 8.70 1.79 9.18
C ASP A 68 8.86 0.34 8.69
N PRO A 69 9.79 0.04 7.76
CA PRO A 69 9.91 -1.29 7.19
C PRO A 69 10.24 -2.35 8.24
N ARG A 70 10.81 -1.98 9.39
CA ARG A 70 11.04 -2.89 10.53
C ARG A 70 9.74 -3.38 11.15
N ASP A 71 8.72 -2.51 11.21
CA ASP A 71 7.39 -2.83 11.74
C ASP A 71 6.50 -3.55 10.71
N ILE A 72 6.86 -3.51 9.42
CA ILE A 72 6.12 -4.19 8.36
C ILE A 72 6.39 -5.69 8.37
N VAL A 73 7.63 -6.14 8.59
CA VAL A 73 8.05 -7.54 8.41
C VAL A 73 7.13 -8.52 9.13
N ALA A 74 6.95 -8.36 10.44
CA ALA A 74 6.14 -9.29 11.22
C ALA A 74 4.64 -9.21 10.91
N SER A 75 4.14 -8.02 10.57
CA SER A 75 2.77 -7.82 10.11
C SER A 75 2.52 -8.54 8.78
N TYR A 76 3.47 -8.41 7.84
CA TYR A 76 3.38 -9.00 6.52
C TYR A 76 3.55 -10.52 6.58
N ALA A 77 4.48 -11.02 7.39
CA ALA A 77 4.67 -12.45 7.66
C ALA A 77 3.40 -13.09 8.24
N HIS A 78 2.76 -12.41 9.19
CA HIS A 78 1.48 -12.87 9.73
C HIS A 78 0.40 -12.93 8.65
N HIS A 79 0.19 -11.84 7.91
CA HIS A 79 -0.83 -11.74 6.86
C HIS A 79 -0.68 -12.84 5.81
N GLU A 80 0.54 -13.07 5.34
CA GLU A 80 0.82 -14.00 4.25
C GLU A 80 0.97 -15.45 4.72
N GLY A 81 1.21 -15.66 6.02
CA GLY A 81 1.56 -16.96 6.56
C GLY A 81 2.97 -17.43 6.17
N LYS A 82 3.91 -16.49 6.10
CA LYS A 82 5.31 -16.72 5.68
C LYS A 82 6.27 -16.49 6.84
N SER A 83 7.50 -16.98 6.71
CA SER A 83 8.55 -16.70 7.69
C SER A 83 9.03 -15.25 7.59
N LEU A 84 9.65 -14.74 8.65
CA LEU A 84 10.23 -13.40 8.67
C LEU A 84 11.31 -13.26 7.60
N GLU A 85 12.16 -14.28 7.42
CA GLU A 85 13.22 -14.32 6.41
C GLU A 85 12.65 -14.22 5.00
N GLN A 86 11.58 -14.96 4.71
CA GLN A 86 10.92 -14.92 3.40
C GLN A 86 10.37 -13.53 3.10
N VAL A 87 9.78 -12.86 4.10
CA VAL A 87 9.28 -11.50 3.96
C VAL A 87 10.41 -10.48 3.80
N VAL A 88 11.51 -10.59 4.54
CA VAL A 88 12.66 -9.69 4.38
C VAL A 88 13.28 -9.83 2.98
N VAL A 89 13.40 -11.05 2.45
CA VAL A 89 13.82 -11.26 1.06
C VAL A 89 12.82 -10.64 0.09
N ARG A 90 11.52 -10.83 0.32
CA ARG A 90 10.46 -10.27 -0.52
C ARG A 90 10.45 -8.75 -0.56
N MET A 91 10.65 -8.10 0.58
CA MET A 91 10.69 -6.64 0.69
C MET A 91 11.91 -6.02 -0.01
N ALA A 92 12.95 -6.81 -0.29
CA ALA A 92 14.12 -6.39 -1.04
C ALA A 92 14.07 -6.75 -2.54
N ASP A 93 13.00 -7.40 -3.00
CA ASP A 93 12.87 -7.89 -4.37
C ASP A 93 12.21 -6.84 -5.29
N PRO A 94 12.93 -6.28 -6.27
CA PRO A 94 12.40 -5.24 -7.16
C PRO A 94 11.29 -5.75 -8.09
N ASP A 95 11.21 -7.07 -8.29
CA ASP A 95 10.22 -7.72 -9.16
C ASP A 95 9.05 -8.31 -8.35
N ALA A 96 8.89 -7.91 -7.09
CA ALA A 96 7.85 -8.45 -6.25
C ALA A 96 6.44 -8.14 -6.75
N LEU A 97 5.63 -9.19 -6.90
CA LEU A 97 4.21 -9.16 -7.25
C LEU A 97 3.33 -9.55 -6.06
N GLN A 98 2.20 -8.87 -5.89
CA GLN A 98 1.23 -9.13 -4.83
C GLN A 98 0.58 -10.51 -5.00
N ASP A 99 0.46 -11.27 -3.90
CA ASP A 99 -0.16 -12.61 -3.87
C ASP A 99 0.51 -13.66 -4.78
N PHE A 100 1.70 -13.36 -5.32
CA PHE A 100 2.56 -14.31 -6.01
C PHE A 100 3.73 -14.68 -5.11
N TRP A 101 3.75 -15.93 -4.68
CA TRP A 101 4.86 -16.58 -3.99
C TRP A 101 5.33 -17.78 -4.82
N PRO A 102 6.59 -18.24 -4.66
CA PRO A 102 7.09 -19.40 -5.41
C PRO A 102 6.23 -20.67 -5.25
N ASP A 103 5.47 -20.77 -4.16
CA ASP A 103 4.58 -21.88 -3.83
C ASP A 103 3.09 -21.61 -4.12
N HIS A 104 2.71 -20.42 -4.58
CA HIS A 104 1.32 -20.08 -4.85
C HIS A 104 1.14 -18.83 -5.74
N ALA A 105 0.25 -18.91 -6.73
CA ALA A 105 -0.21 -17.77 -7.53
C ALA A 105 -1.69 -17.49 -7.23
N GLY A 106 -2.01 -16.23 -6.89
CA GLY A 106 -3.40 -15.78 -6.66
C GLY A 106 -4.17 -15.47 -7.95
N ASN A 107 -5.51 -15.36 -7.84
CA ASN A 107 -6.42 -15.07 -8.96
C ASN A 107 -6.67 -13.56 -9.19
N SER A 108 -5.88 -12.66 -8.58
CA SER A 108 -6.05 -11.21 -8.74
C SER A 108 -5.11 -10.68 -9.83
N LEU A 109 -5.46 -9.53 -10.41
CA LEU A 109 -4.53 -8.85 -11.31
C LEU A 109 -3.19 -8.61 -10.60
N PRO A 110 -2.06 -8.97 -11.22
CA PRO A 110 -0.76 -8.82 -10.60
C PRO A 110 -0.49 -7.34 -10.33
N GLN A 111 -0.19 -7.03 -9.07
CA GLN A 111 0.25 -5.71 -8.64
C GLN A 111 1.75 -5.77 -8.39
N LEU A 112 2.53 -4.93 -9.06
CA LEU A 112 3.98 -4.85 -8.86
C LEU A 112 4.26 -4.13 -7.55
N LEU A 113 4.39 -4.89 -6.46
CA LEU A 113 4.84 -4.38 -5.17
C LEU A 113 6.23 -3.76 -5.29
N SER A 114 7.16 -4.44 -5.99
CA SER A 114 8.58 -4.12 -5.97
C SER A 114 9.19 -4.18 -4.56
N SER A 115 10.44 -3.75 -4.41
CA SER A 115 11.06 -3.62 -3.10
C SER A 115 10.39 -2.50 -2.31
N TRP A 116 10.44 -2.52 -0.97
CA TRP A 116 9.85 -1.45 -0.17
C TRP A 116 10.42 -0.07 -0.54
N SER A 117 11.73 -0.02 -0.80
CA SER A 117 12.39 1.23 -1.21
C SER A 117 11.99 1.66 -2.61
N ASP A 118 11.96 0.75 -3.58
CA ASP A 118 11.63 1.10 -4.96
C ASP A 118 10.17 1.50 -5.10
N ASN A 119 9.26 0.84 -4.37
CA ASN A 119 7.85 1.24 -4.31
C ASN A 119 7.72 2.67 -3.81
N VAL A 120 8.23 2.96 -2.61
CA VAL A 120 8.12 4.30 -2.01
C VAL A 120 8.82 5.35 -2.88
N ALA A 121 10.03 5.05 -3.37
CA ALA A 121 10.77 5.96 -4.24
C ALA A 121 10.01 6.26 -5.54
N SER A 122 9.43 5.24 -6.19
CA SER A 122 8.68 5.42 -7.45
C SER A 122 7.54 6.44 -7.31
N TRP A 123 6.81 6.40 -6.21
CA TRP A 123 5.75 7.36 -5.92
C TRP A 123 6.28 8.76 -5.60
N LEU A 124 7.40 8.85 -4.86
CA LEU A 124 7.97 10.13 -4.44
C LEU A 124 8.84 10.82 -5.49
N ASP A 125 9.33 10.09 -6.49
CA ASP A 125 10.23 10.59 -7.54
C ASP A 125 9.50 10.99 -8.83
N GLN A 126 8.31 10.45 -9.06
CA GLN A 126 7.47 10.88 -10.18
C GLN A 126 6.91 12.29 -9.97
N SER A 127 6.58 12.97 -11.08
CA SER A 127 6.01 14.33 -11.08
C SER A 127 4.72 14.44 -11.90
N SER A 128 4.23 13.34 -12.46
CA SER A 128 3.01 13.29 -13.26
C SER A 128 1.74 13.55 -12.46
N ILE A 129 1.69 13.09 -11.21
CA ILE A 129 0.51 13.26 -10.35
C ILE A 129 0.91 13.80 -8.97
N PRO A 130 0.09 14.63 -8.32
CA PRO A 130 0.33 15.09 -6.96
C PRO A 130 0.38 13.93 -5.97
N VAL A 131 1.25 14.02 -4.96
CA VAL A 131 1.38 12.99 -3.91
C VAL A 131 1.25 13.61 -2.52
N HIS A 132 0.44 12.98 -1.68
CA HIS A 132 0.35 13.25 -0.26
C HIS A 132 0.91 12.07 0.53
N LEU A 133 2.11 12.24 1.07
CA LEU A 133 2.77 11.24 1.91
C LEU A 133 2.24 11.29 3.34
N VAL A 134 1.85 10.15 3.87
CA VAL A 134 1.41 9.96 5.26
C VAL A 134 2.24 8.85 5.88
N ARG A 135 2.82 9.08 7.06
CA ARG A 135 3.44 8.00 7.83
C ARG A 135 2.40 7.35 8.72
N TYR A 136 2.43 6.03 8.82
CA TYR A 136 1.57 5.25 9.68
C TYR A 136 1.69 5.69 11.16
N GLU A 137 2.89 6.04 11.57
CA GLU A 137 3.20 6.51 12.92
C GLU A 137 2.52 7.87 13.21
N ASP A 138 2.44 8.75 12.22
CA ASP A 138 1.73 10.03 12.37
C ASP A 138 0.20 9.84 12.44
N LEU A 139 -0.33 8.77 11.83
CA LEU A 139 -1.74 8.38 11.96
C LEU A 139 -2.06 7.82 13.35
N LEU A 140 -1.09 7.16 13.99
CA LEU A 140 -1.22 6.68 15.36
C LEU A 140 -1.15 7.82 16.38
N ASP A 141 -0.29 8.81 16.13
CA ASP A 141 -0.11 9.97 17.01
C ASP A 141 -1.33 10.90 16.99
N ASP A 142 -1.77 11.33 15.79
CA ASP A 142 -2.95 12.18 15.63
C ASP A 142 -3.76 11.83 14.38
N THR A 143 -4.60 10.81 14.51
CA THR A 143 -5.45 10.32 13.41
C THR A 143 -6.34 11.42 12.81
N ALA A 144 -6.90 12.30 13.65
CA ALA A 144 -7.84 13.32 13.20
C ALA A 144 -7.12 14.39 12.37
N ALA A 145 -5.96 14.88 12.84
CA ALA A 145 -5.19 15.86 12.10
C ALA A 145 -4.67 15.30 10.76
N GLN A 146 -4.23 14.03 10.71
CA GLN A 146 -3.82 13.41 9.46
C GLN A 146 -5.00 13.22 8.50
N LEU A 147 -6.17 12.79 9.00
CA LEU A 147 -7.37 12.66 8.16
C LEU A 147 -7.79 14.02 7.59
N CYS A 148 -7.75 15.10 8.38
CA CYS A 148 -8.00 16.47 7.90
C CYS A 148 -7.07 16.86 6.73
N LYS A 149 -5.77 16.55 6.82
CA LYS A 149 -4.80 16.84 5.75
C LYS A 149 -5.11 16.06 4.47
N VAL A 150 -5.43 14.77 4.61
CA VAL A 150 -5.82 13.90 3.49
C VAL A 150 -7.09 14.40 2.80
N VAL A 151 -8.13 14.71 3.58
CA VAL A 151 -9.42 15.22 3.05
C VAL A 151 -9.21 16.53 2.27
N ARG A 152 -8.40 17.45 2.81
CA ARG A 152 -8.04 18.70 2.12
C ARG A 152 -7.26 18.44 0.84
N PHE A 153 -6.30 17.51 0.86
CA PHE A 153 -5.56 17.11 -0.34
C PHE A 153 -6.50 16.56 -1.43
N CYS A 154 -7.53 15.82 -1.05
CA CYS A 154 -8.55 15.33 -1.96
C CYS A 154 -9.52 16.41 -2.48
N GLY A 155 -9.36 17.68 -2.07
CA GLY A 155 -10.27 18.77 -2.41
C GLY A 155 -11.66 18.66 -1.78
N LEU A 156 -11.83 17.78 -0.79
CA LEU A 156 -13.11 17.54 -0.13
C LEU A 156 -13.34 18.58 0.98
N GLN A 157 -14.56 19.12 1.06
CA GLN A 157 -15.00 19.98 2.14
C GLN A 157 -15.85 19.14 3.09
N ILE A 158 -15.28 18.75 4.23
CA ILE A 158 -15.93 17.89 5.22
C ILE A 158 -15.95 18.62 6.56
N GLU A 159 -17.10 18.59 7.23
CA GLU A 159 -17.27 19.17 8.56
C GLU A 159 -16.48 18.40 9.62
N ASP A 160 -15.94 19.10 10.61
CA ASP A 160 -15.11 18.50 11.68
C ASP A 160 -15.83 17.37 12.42
N GLY A 161 -17.16 17.48 12.60
CA GLY A 161 -17.98 16.44 13.22
C GLY A 161 -17.97 15.12 12.45
N LEU A 162 -17.97 15.17 11.11
CA LEU A 162 -17.87 13.97 10.27
C LEU A 162 -16.48 13.35 10.31
N ILE A 163 -15.43 14.18 10.41
CA ILE A 163 -14.05 13.71 10.60
C ILE A 163 -13.94 12.96 11.92
N ALA A 164 -14.44 13.54 13.01
CA ALA A 164 -14.44 12.89 14.33
C ALA A 164 -15.23 11.57 14.32
N ALA A 165 -16.41 11.53 13.69
CA ALA A 165 -17.21 10.33 13.55
C ALA A 165 -16.49 9.23 12.73
N ALA A 166 -15.81 9.62 11.64
CA ALA A 166 -15.01 8.69 10.84
C ALA A 166 -13.83 8.12 11.65
N VAL A 167 -13.09 8.96 12.38
CA VAL A 167 -11.99 8.51 13.25
C VAL A 167 -12.50 7.54 14.32
N ASP A 168 -13.63 7.83 14.97
CA ASP A 168 -14.25 6.93 15.95
C ASP A 168 -14.66 5.60 15.32
N ALA A 169 -15.35 5.62 14.18
CA ALA A 169 -15.77 4.41 13.45
C ALA A 169 -14.59 3.52 13.03
N CYS A 170 -13.45 4.12 12.69
CA CYS A 170 -12.23 3.44 12.27
C CYS A 170 -11.26 3.10 13.42
N ARG A 171 -11.66 3.24 14.69
CA ARG A 171 -10.81 2.80 15.81
C ARG A 171 -10.51 1.31 15.74
N PHE A 172 -9.26 0.94 16.01
CA PHE A 172 -8.76 -0.43 15.90
C PHE A 172 -9.66 -1.46 16.59
N GLY A 173 -10.12 -1.20 17.82
CA GLY A 173 -11.01 -2.09 18.55
C GLY A 173 -12.36 -2.31 17.86
N ARG A 174 -12.92 -1.26 17.23
CA ARG A 174 -14.19 -1.35 16.49
C ARG A 174 -14.02 -2.11 15.18
N LEU A 175 -12.93 -1.85 14.46
CA LEU A 175 -12.64 -2.57 13.22
C LEU A 175 -12.36 -4.05 13.48
N LYS A 176 -11.60 -4.37 14.53
CA LYS A 176 -11.38 -5.75 14.97
C LYS A 176 -12.68 -6.46 15.39
N ALA A 177 -13.59 -5.74 16.07
CA ALA A 177 -14.91 -6.27 16.37
C ALA A 177 -15.77 -6.47 15.11
N ALA A 178 -15.71 -5.54 14.15
CA ALA A 178 -16.39 -5.66 12.86
C ALA A 178 -15.89 -6.88 12.08
N GLU A 179 -14.58 -7.14 12.07
CA GLU A 179 -13.97 -8.33 11.49
C GLU A 179 -14.54 -9.61 12.12
N SER A 180 -14.55 -9.70 13.45
CA SER A 180 -15.09 -10.88 14.15
C SER A 180 -16.58 -11.16 13.90
N THR A 181 -17.32 -10.13 13.47
CA THR A 181 -18.76 -10.22 13.16
C THR A 181 -19.04 -10.33 11.66
N GLY A 182 -18.02 -10.50 10.81
CA GLY A 182 -18.17 -10.64 9.36
C GLY A 182 -18.58 -9.35 8.63
N ARG A 183 -18.50 -8.19 9.30
CA ARG A 183 -18.84 -6.87 8.74
C ARG A 183 -17.64 -6.11 8.17
N PHE A 184 -16.49 -6.78 8.09
CA PHE A 184 -15.29 -6.27 7.46
C PHE A 184 -15.08 -6.95 6.10
N THR A 185 -14.95 -6.15 5.05
CA THR A 185 -14.95 -6.64 3.67
C THR A 185 -13.65 -7.34 3.27
N GLU A 186 -12.50 -6.91 3.78
CA GLU A 186 -11.23 -7.56 3.45
C GLU A 186 -11.14 -8.91 4.16
N LYS A 187 -10.98 -9.97 3.38
CA LYS A 187 -10.89 -11.33 3.90
C LYS A 187 -9.42 -11.65 4.18
N PRO A 188 -9.03 -11.88 5.45
CA PRO A 188 -7.71 -12.42 5.72
C PRO A 188 -7.58 -13.82 5.09
N ARG A 189 -6.36 -14.25 4.80
CA ARG A 189 -6.11 -15.65 4.42
C ARG A 189 -6.64 -16.58 5.50
N ALA A 190 -7.16 -17.74 5.07
CA ALA A 190 -7.87 -18.69 5.92
C ALA A 190 -7.16 -18.91 7.27
N GLY A 191 -7.90 -18.67 8.36
CA GLY A 191 -7.44 -18.89 9.73
C GLY A 191 -6.62 -17.76 10.37
N ARG A 192 -6.54 -16.57 9.76
CA ARG A 192 -5.81 -15.40 10.31
C ARG A 192 -6.74 -14.22 10.52
N SER A 193 -6.35 -13.29 11.39
CA SER A 193 -7.04 -12.00 11.56
C SER A 193 -6.27 -10.90 10.85
N PHE A 194 -6.97 -10.05 10.12
CA PHE A 194 -6.46 -8.84 9.51
C PHE A 194 -5.95 -7.85 10.57
N PHE A 195 -6.72 -7.65 11.66
CA PHE A 195 -6.33 -6.72 12.74
C PHE A 195 -5.52 -7.42 13.84
N ARG A 196 -4.19 -7.41 13.72
CA ARG A 196 -3.27 -8.02 14.70
C ARG A 196 -3.11 -7.19 15.98
N ALA A 197 -2.31 -6.12 15.92
CA ALA A 197 -1.90 -5.33 17.09
C ALA A 197 -2.21 -3.83 16.99
N GLY A 198 -2.14 -3.24 15.79
CA GLY A 198 -2.41 -1.80 15.60
C GLY A 198 -1.42 -0.87 16.30
N LYS A 199 -0.15 -1.28 16.42
CA LYS A 199 0.92 -0.56 17.12
C LYS A 199 2.14 -0.36 16.20
N SER A 200 2.99 0.59 16.53
CA SER A 200 4.32 0.81 15.94
C SER A 200 5.42 0.68 17.01
N GLY A 201 6.65 0.41 16.59
CA GLY A 201 7.84 0.39 17.45
C GLY A 201 8.27 -0.99 17.97
N ASP A 202 7.44 -2.02 17.81
CA ASP A 202 7.75 -3.39 18.26
C ASP A 202 8.43 -4.25 17.17
N GLY A 203 8.56 -3.75 15.94
CA GLY A 203 9.02 -4.53 14.80
C GLY A 203 10.42 -5.10 14.95
N ALA A 204 11.34 -4.35 15.57
CA ALA A 204 12.71 -4.80 15.79
C ALA A 204 12.80 -5.98 16.78
N SER A 205 11.97 -5.98 17.83
CA SER A 205 11.95 -7.07 18.81
C SER A 205 11.32 -8.34 18.22
N GLU A 206 10.28 -8.20 17.41
CA GLU A 206 9.62 -9.32 16.73
C GLU A 206 10.45 -9.91 15.59
N THR A 207 11.20 -9.07 14.87
CA THR A 207 11.99 -9.47 13.68
C THR A 207 13.35 -10.05 14.06
N GLY A 208 13.88 -9.69 15.23
CA GLY A 208 15.22 -10.07 15.68
C GLY A 208 16.32 -9.20 15.05
N GLU A 209 17.47 -9.13 15.71
CA GLU A 209 18.53 -8.17 15.36
C GLU A 209 19.12 -8.38 13.96
N VAL A 210 19.36 -9.64 13.56
CA VAL A 210 19.99 -9.97 12.27
C VAL A 210 19.12 -9.53 11.10
N LEU A 211 17.83 -9.88 11.13
CA LEU A 211 16.89 -9.51 10.07
C LEU A 211 16.58 -8.01 10.10
N THR A 212 16.47 -7.40 11.28
CA THR A 212 16.33 -5.94 11.42
C THR A 212 17.50 -5.21 10.78
N ALA A 213 18.74 -5.64 11.03
CA ALA A 213 19.93 -5.05 10.44
C ALA A 213 19.94 -5.17 8.92
N ARG A 214 19.47 -6.29 8.38
CA ARG A 214 19.32 -6.50 6.93
C ARG A 214 18.29 -5.53 6.33
N VAL A 215 17.10 -5.42 6.92
CA VAL A 215 16.06 -4.46 6.48
C VAL A 215 16.60 -3.04 6.46
N VAL A 216 17.27 -2.61 7.53
CA VAL A 216 17.87 -1.28 7.60
C VAL A 216 18.94 -1.09 6.53
N ARG A 217 19.80 -2.09 6.30
CA ARG A 217 20.83 -2.01 5.25
C ARG A 217 20.21 -1.86 3.86
N ASP A 218 19.24 -2.71 3.54
CA ASP A 218 18.65 -2.81 2.21
C ASP A 218 17.78 -1.56 1.88
N HIS A 219 17.20 -0.91 2.90
CA HIS A 219 16.25 0.20 2.72
C HIS A 219 16.69 1.56 3.27
N ARG A 220 17.93 1.68 3.77
CA ARG A 220 18.45 2.86 4.50
C ARG A 220 18.14 4.19 3.84
N ARG A 221 18.42 4.31 2.53
CA ARG A 221 18.31 5.58 1.80
C ARG A 221 16.88 6.12 1.85
N VAL A 222 15.90 5.26 1.59
CA VAL A 222 14.48 5.66 1.59
C VAL A 222 13.98 5.81 3.03
N MET A 223 14.43 4.97 3.97
CA MET A 223 14.13 5.16 5.40
C MET A 223 14.58 6.54 5.91
N GLN A 224 15.76 7.01 5.52
CA GLN A 224 16.22 8.37 5.85
C GLN A 224 15.33 9.44 5.20
N ARG A 225 15.01 9.28 3.91
CA ARG A 225 14.15 10.22 3.17
C ARG A 225 12.78 10.42 3.81
N VAL A 226 12.18 9.36 4.36
CA VAL A 226 10.86 9.42 5.00
C VAL A 226 10.90 9.50 6.53
N GLY A 227 12.08 9.73 7.11
CA GLY A 227 12.24 10.06 8.53
C GLY A 227 12.23 8.89 9.51
N TYR A 228 12.60 7.68 9.08
CA TYR A 228 12.75 6.49 9.94
C TYR A 228 14.17 6.26 10.46
N CYS A 229 15.16 6.95 9.89
CA CYS A 229 16.56 6.91 10.32
C CYS A 229 17.15 8.31 10.24
N GLN A 230 18.05 8.65 11.16
CA GLN A 230 18.82 9.90 11.06
C GLN A 230 19.71 9.85 9.81
N ALA A 231 19.90 11.01 9.16
CA ALA A 231 20.97 11.18 8.18
C ALA A 231 22.29 11.05 8.94
N GLY A 232 23.07 10.02 8.58
CA GLY A 232 24.41 9.79 9.12
C GLY A 232 25.44 10.55 8.30
#